data_AF-A0A0F2JGF1-F1
#
_entry.id   AF-A0A0F2JGF1-F1
#
_cell.length_a   1.000
_cell.length_b   1.000
_cell.length_c   1.000
_cell.angle_alpha   90.00
_cell.angle_beta   90.00
_cell.angle_gamma   90.00
#
_symmetry.space_group_name_H-M   'P 1'
#
loop_
_entity.id
_entity.type
_entity.pdbx_description
1 polymer ?
#
loop_
_entity_poly.entity_id
_entity_poly.type
_entity_poly.pdbx_seq_one_letter_code
_entity_poly.pdbx_strand_id
1 'polypeptide(L)' 'MTSDSMFQPLEEKKINRLKFDILHLERENLRTRVFTNDEMIEKIRKLIEEEVKKCY' A
#
# COMPACT_ATOMS: atom_id res chain seq x y z
N MET A 1 24.17 20.00 10.26
CA MET A 1 24.25 18.66 9.65
C MET A 1 23.08 17.84 10.16
N THR A 2 21.90 18.01 9.58
CA THR A 2 20.74 17.16 9.87
C THR A 2 20.57 16.28 8.65
N SER A 3 20.97 15.02 8.84
CA SER A 3 20.70 13.86 8.00
C SER A 3 19.58 14.11 7.00
N ASP A 4 19.97 14.28 5.73
CA ASP A 4 19.08 14.04 4.59
C ASP A 4 18.41 12.70 4.85
N SER A 5 17.11 12.76 5.16
CA SER A 5 16.24 11.59 5.13
C SER A 5 16.50 10.93 3.79
N MET A 6 17.19 9.79 3.79
CA MET A 6 17.46 9.04 2.57
C MET A 6 16.12 8.62 1.98
N PHE A 7 15.58 9.46 1.10
CA PHE A 7 14.57 9.06 0.13
C PHE A 7 15.28 8.09 -0.80
N GLN A 8 15.43 6.84 -0.35
CA GLN A 8 15.74 5.75 -1.25
C GLN A 8 14.54 5.65 -2.19
N PRO A 9 14.73 5.83 -3.50
CA PRO A 9 13.64 5.63 -4.44
C PRO A 9 13.07 4.24 -4.20
N LEU A 10 11.80 4.17 -3.80
CA LEU A 10 11.09 2.90 -3.69
C LEU A 10 11.17 2.25 -5.08
N GLU A 11 11.72 1.03 -5.11
CA GLU A 11 11.88 0.26 -6.34
C GLU A 11 10.55 0.27 -7.11
N GLU A 12 10.57 0.70 -8.37
CA GLU A 12 9.35 0.90 -9.18
C GLU A 12 8.47 -0.37 -9.19
N LYS A 13 9.10 -1.54 -9.14
CA LYS A 13 8.44 -2.83 -9.03
C LYS A 13 7.59 -2.98 -7.75
N LYS A 14 8.09 -2.51 -6.60
CA LYS A 14 7.34 -2.48 -5.33
C LYS A 14 6.13 -1.54 -5.43
N ILE A 15 6.33 -0.35 -6.00
CA ILE A 15 5.26 0.63 -6.19
C ILE A 15 4.16 0.06 -7.10
N ASN A 16 4.53 -0.58 -8.21
CA ASN A 16 3.56 -1.12 -9.16
C ASN A 16 2.76 -2.28 -8.57
N ARG A 17 3.38 -3.15 -7.76
CA ARG A 17 2.65 -4.19 -7.00
C ARG A 17 1.67 -3.59 -6.01
N LEU A 18 2.13 -2.62 -5.21
CA LEU A 18 1.28 -1.96 -4.22
C LEU A 18 0.07 -1.28 -4.87
N LYS A 19 0.26 -0.59 -6.00
CA LYS A 19 -0.85 0.02 -6.77
C LYS A 19 -1.86 -1.03 -7.24
N PHE A 20 -1.37 -2.17 -7.75
CA PHE A 20 -2.23 -3.26 -8.20
C PHE A 20 -3.04 -3.85 -7.04
N ASP A 21 -2.40 -4.13 -5.91
CA ASP A 21 -3.03 -4.73 -4.73
C ASP A 21 -4.10 -3.79 -4.13
N ILE A 22 -3.82 -2.49 -4.05
CA ILE A 22 -4.80 -1.48 -3.61
C ILE A 22 -6.00 -1.45 -4.56
N LEU A 23 -5.76 -1.35 -5.87
CA LEU A 23 -6.84 -1.30 -6.85
C LEU A 23 -7.71 -2.56 -6.83
N HIS A 24 -7.09 -3.73 -6.64
CA HIS A 24 -7.80 -4.99 -6.50
C HIS A 24 -8.68 -5.00 -5.23
N LEU A 25 -8.14 -4.57 -4.09
CA LEU A 25 -8.88 -4.46 -2.83
C LEU A 25 -10.08 -3.50 -2.96
N GLU A 26 -9.88 -2.33 -3.55
CA GLU A 26 -10.94 -1.34 -3.79
C GLU A 26 -12.04 -1.89 -4.68
N ARG A 27 -11.67 -2.58 -5.76
CA ARG A 27 -12.64 -3.19 -6.69
C ARG A 27 -13.46 -4.29 -6.01
N GLU A 28 -12.82 -5.13 -5.20
CA GLU A 28 -13.51 -6.17 -4.45
C GLU A 28 -14.43 -5.58 -3.39
N ASN A 29 -14.02 -4.51 -2.70
CA ASN A 29 -14.90 -3.84 -1.76
C ASN A 29 -16.06 -3.12 -2.45
N LEU A 30 -15.85 -2.54 -3.63
CA LEU A 30 -16.94 -1.93 -4.40
C LEU A 30 -18.00 -2.97 -4.80
N ARG A 31 -17.57 -4.19 -5.13
CA ARG A 31 -18.44 -5.33 -5.48
C ARG A 31 -19.20 -5.89 -4.28
N THR A 32 -18.53 -6.03 -3.14
CA THR A 32 -19.05 -6.76 -1.98
C THR A 32 -19.64 -5.86 -0.89
N ARG A 33 -19.18 -4.60 -0.81
CA ARG A 33 -19.51 -3.59 0.22
C ARG A 33 -19.28 -4.09 1.66
N VAL A 34 -18.31 -4.99 1.84
CA VAL A 34 -18.04 -5.63 3.13
C VAL A 34 -17.34 -4.66 4.09
N PHE A 35 -16.45 -3.82 3.58
CA PHE A 35 -15.66 -2.89 4.37
C PHE A 35 -16.19 -1.47 4.24
N THR A 36 -16.30 -0.81 5.39
CA THR A 36 -16.52 0.64 5.48
C THR A 36 -15.30 1.41 4.96
N ASN A 37 -15.45 2.71 4.75
CA ASN A 37 -14.35 3.58 4.32
C ASN A 37 -13.18 3.55 5.32
N ASP A 38 -13.46 3.56 6.62
CA ASP A 38 -12.42 3.54 7.66
C ASP A 38 -11.65 2.21 7.65
N GLU A 39 -12.36 1.09 7.49
CA GLU A 39 -11.72 -0.23 7.38
C GLU A 39 -10.89 -0.38 6.11
N MET A 40 -11.33 0.23 4.99
CA MET A 40 -10.56 0.28 3.76
C MET A 40 -9.25 1.08 3.93
N ILE A 41 -9.32 2.22 4.62
CA ILE A 41 -8.12 3.02 4.95
C ILE A 41 -7.13 2.17 5.75
N GLU A 42 -7.59 1.47 6.79
CA GLU A 42 -6.73 0.62 7.61
C GLU A 42 -6.12 -0.54 6.83
N LYS A 43 -6.88 -1.16 5.93
CA LYS A 43 -6.35 -2.23 5.07
C LYS A 43 -5.29 -1.73 4.09
N ILE A 44 -5.51 -0.57 3.48
CA ILE A 44 -4.54 0.04 2.57
C ILE A 44 -3.26 0.40 3.33
N ARG A 45 -3.36 0.96 4.55
CA ARG A 45 -2.20 1.22 5.42
C ARG A 45 -1.39 -0.06 5.67
N LYS A 46 -2.06 -1.15 6.04
CA LYS A 46 -1.41 -2.45 6.26
C LYS A 46 -0.71 -2.97 5.00
N LEU A 47 -1.35 -2.88 3.82
CA LEU A 47 -0.73 -3.27 2.55
C LEU A 47 0.57 -2.49 2.28
N ILE A 48 0.57 -1.18 2.54
CA ILE A 48 1.76 -0.33 2.38
C ILE A 48 2.86 -0.78 3.34
N GLU A 49 2.54 -0.95 4.63
CA GLU A 49 3.51 -1.39 5.63
C GLU A 49 4.11 -2.76 5.30
N GLU A 50 3.28 -3.70 4.85
CA GLU A 50 3.71 -5.03 4.45
C GLU A 50 4.64 -4.97 3.23
N GLU A 51 4.29 -4.24 2.17
CA GLU A 51 5.16 -4.13 0.99
C GLU A 51 6.51 -3.45 1.30
N VAL A 52 6.52 -2.48 2.21
CA VAL A 52 7.77 -1.83 2.69
C VAL A 52 8.63 -2.80 3.50
N LYS A 53 8.03 -3.65 4.32
CA LYS A 53 8.74 -4.68 5.12
C LYS A 53 9.32 -5.81 4.28
N LYS A 54 8.85 -6.01 3.04
CA LYS A 54 9.37 -7.08 2.17
C LYS A 54 10.80 -6.76 1.72
N CYS A 55 11.75 -7.55 2.23
CA CYS A 55 13.12 -7.64 1.73
C CYS A 55 13.14 -8.57 0.51
N TYR A 56 13.05 -7.99 -0.69
CA TYR A 56 13.25 -8.68 -1.96
C TYR A 56 14.69 -8.53 -2.43
#